data_AF-A0A7S3BGY6-F1
#
_entry.id   AF-A0A7S3BGY6-F1
#
_cell.length_a   1.000
_cell.length_b   1.000
_cell.length_c   1.000
_cell.angle_alpha   90.00
_cell.angle_beta   90.00
_cell.angle_gamma   90.00
#
_symmetry.space_group_name_H-M   'P 1'
#
loop_
_entity.id
_entity.type
_entity.pdbx_description
1 polymer ?
#
loop_
_entity_poly.entity_id
_entity_poly.type
_entity_poly.pdbx_seq_one_letter_code
_entity_poly.pdbx_strand_id
1 'polypeptide(L)'
;QTAAGGVLVLVEPSSEEGLAAIKQARELLYEVGGDEIEMIAPFPRVQPGAPYPSVRPSEAGLAGDKPWDRWLAHDGHQMMRADRKTQILQKASVCMIEQRIRESRARQLHQQPYRRGGERRFVRESFAYLVFARQPVPEDDGMWGELPFARVVTDPRKRRKHVLTDVVLPDGSLRAYTLTKSRMHPKDWRFVRKLQAGETVPLAFLQRPMY
;
A
#
# COMPACT_ATOMS: atom_id res chain seq x y z
N GLN A 1 26.52 12.46 -3.87
CA GLN A 1 25.65 13.46 -4.53
C GLN A 1 24.98 12.76 -5.71
N THR A 2 23.66 12.83 -5.82
CA THR A 2 22.94 12.42 -7.03
C THR A 2 22.97 13.58 -8.05
N ALA A 3 22.89 13.27 -9.34
CA ALA A 3 22.79 14.28 -10.39
C ALA A 3 21.48 15.10 -10.25
N ALA A 4 21.41 16.29 -10.88
CA ALA A 4 20.15 17.02 -11.01
C ALA A 4 19.10 16.14 -11.73
N GLY A 5 17.87 16.12 -11.23
CA GLY A 5 16.83 15.17 -11.68
C GLY A 5 17.08 13.71 -11.26
N GLY A 6 18.04 13.45 -10.36
CA GLY A 6 18.34 12.12 -9.87
C GLY A 6 17.20 11.52 -9.05
N VAL A 7 16.95 10.23 -9.26
CA VAL A 7 16.03 9.42 -8.45
C VAL A 7 16.84 8.63 -7.43
N LEU A 8 16.44 8.71 -6.16
CA LEU A 8 16.92 7.86 -5.08
C LEU A 8 15.86 6.81 -4.77
N VAL A 9 16.24 5.53 -4.89
CA VAL A 9 15.40 4.40 -4.50
C VAL A 9 16.03 3.71 -3.31
N LEU A 10 15.29 3.60 -2.21
CA LEU A 10 15.67 2.81 -1.05
C LEU A 10 14.78 1.56 -1.02
N VAL A 11 15.38 0.39 -0.87
CA VAL A 11 14.66 -0.89 -0.78
C VAL A 11 15.26 -1.68 0.37
N GLU A 12 14.41 -2.07 1.32
CA GLU A 12 14.80 -2.89 2.46
C GLU A 12 13.89 -4.11 2.56
N PRO A 13 14.36 -5.24 3.14
CA PRO A 13 13.48 -6.33 3.50
C PRO A 13 12.34 -5.83 4.41
N SER A 14 11.17 -6.47 4.34
CA SER A 14 10.06 -6.14 5.25
C SER A 14 10.25 -6.68 6.68
N SER A 15 11.50 -6.83 7.14
CA SER A 15 11.81 -7.12 8.53
C SER A 15 11.52 -5.89 9.39
N GLU A 16 11.42 -6.07 10.70
CA GLU A 16 11.24 -4.95 11.63
C GLU A 16 12.40 -3.94 11.51
N GLU A 17 13.63 -4.42 11.40
CA GLU A 17 14.83 -3.62 11.19
C GLU A 17 14.79 -2.87 9.85
N GLY A 18 14.44 -3.53 8.75
CA GLY A 18 14.34 -2.89 7.43
C GLY A 18 13.25 -1.83 7.38
N LEU A 19 12.11 -2.08 8.05
CA LEU A 19 11.05 -1.09 8.21
C LEU A 19 11.49 0.11 9.05
N ALA A 20 12.28 -0.12 10.11
CA ALA A 20 12.84 0.96 10.93
C ALA A 20 13.85 1.80 10.13
N ALA A 21 14.73 1.16 9.37
CA ALA A 21 15.71 1.82 8.51
C ALA A 21 15.03 2.69 7.44
N ILE A 22 13.99 2.16 6.77
CA ILE A 22 13.20 2.92 5.78
C ILE A 22 12.54 4.15 6.42
N LYS A 23 11.98 4.03 7.62
CA LYS A 23 11.37 5.17 8.34
C LYS A 23 12.40 6.23 8.69
N GLN A 24 13.55 5.82 9.22
CA GLN A 24 14.63 6.74 9.60
C GLN A 24 15.21 7.44 8.37
N ALA A 25 15.48 6.70 7.28
CA ALA A 25 16.00 7.27 6.05
C ALA A 25 15.04 8.29 5.44
N ARG A 26 13.73 8.03 5.50
CA ARG A 26 12.70 8.98 5.07
C ARG A 26 12.77 10.29 5.86
N GLU A 27 12.80 10.21 7.19
CA GLU A 27 12.84 11.37 8.07
C GLU A 27 14.08 12.21 7.79
N LEU A 28 15.25 11.56 7.69
CA LEU A 28 16.50 12.21 7.34
C LEU A 28 16.46 12.87 5.96
N LEU A 29 15.87 12.21 4.96
CA LEU A 29 15.76 12.76 3.61
C LEU A 29 14.91 14.02 3.59
N TYR A 30 13.78 14.05 4.31
CA TYR A 30 12.98 15.27 4.42
C TYR A 30 13.70 16.39 5.17
N GLU A 31 14.41 16.05 6.26
CA GLU A 31 15.20 17.01 7.03
C GLU A 31 16.31 17.65 6.19
N VAL A 32 17.01 16.85 5.40
CA VAL A 32 18.18 17.30 4.61
C VAL A 32 17.77 17.89 3.26
N GLY A 33 16.78 17.29 2.59
CA GLY A 33 16.39 17.64 1.22
C GLY A 33 15.38 18.79 1.13
N GLY A 34 14.64 19.08 2.21
CA GLY A 34 13.64 20.15 2.25
C GLY A 34 12.69 20.11 1.06
N ASP A 35 12.49 21.25 0.42
CA ASP A 35 11.61 21.41 -0.74
C ASP A 35 12.26 20.96 -2.07
N GLU A 36 13.56 20.64 -2.09
CA GLU A 36 14.25 20.22 -3.32
C GLU A 36 13.99 18.76 -3.69
N ILE A 37 13.42 17.96 -2.79
CA ILE A 37 13.13 16.56 -3.03
C ILE A 37 11.64 16.26 -2.90
N GLU A 38 11.16 15.35 -3.72
CA GLU A 38 9.78 14.90 -3.72
C GLU A 38 9.74 13.38 -3.60
N MET A 39 8.93 12.87 -2.68
CA MET A 39 8.67 11.43 -2.58
C MET A 39 7.65 11.03 -3.66
N ILE A 40 8.11 10.26 -4.64
CA ILE A 40 7.28 9.73 -5.74
C ILE A 40 6.53 8.48 -5.29
N ALA A 41 7.16 7.66 -4.44
CA ALA A 41 6.59 6.40 -3.98
C ALA A 41 7.06 6.11 -2.54
N PRO A 42 6.24 5.41 -1.74
CA PRO A 42 5.07 4.67 -2.17
C PRO A 42 3.74 5.41 -2.10
N PHE A 43 3.73 6.62 -1.55
CA PHE A 43 2.52 7.43 -1.46
C PHE A 43 2.43 8.37 -2.67
N PRO A 44 1.23 8.56 -3.24
CA PRO A 44 1.05 9.57 -4.29
C PRO A 44 1.43 10.94 -3.72
N ARG A 45 2.07 11.79 -4.55
CA ARG A 45 2.55 13.16 -4.27
C ARG A 45 1.84 13.80 -3.08
N VAL A 46 2.46 13.70 -1.90
CA VAL A 46 2.01 14.41 -0.71
C VAL A 46 2.31 15.88 -0.99
N GLN A 47 1.29 16.75 -0.94
CA GLN A 47 1.50 18.18 -1.18
C GLN A 47 2.63 18.69 -0.25
N PRO A 48 3.55 19.53 -0.74
CA PRO A 48 4.56 20.16 0.11
C PRO A 48 3.91 20.79 1.35
N GLY A 49 4.43 20.47 2.54
CA GLY A 49 3.89 20.94 3.82
C GLY A 49 2.67 20.20 4.36
N ALA A 50 2.10 19.23 3.63
CA ALA A 50 1.09 18.35 4.24
C ALA A 50 1.78 17.49 5.32
N PRO A 51 1.24 17.45 6.55
CA PRO A 51 1.77 16.57 7.57
C PRO A 51 1.78 15.15 7.01
N TYR A 52 2.79 14.36 7.39
CA TYR A 52 2.85 12.97 6.97
C TYR A 52 1.46 12.36 7.11
N PRO A 53 1.05 11.47 6.21
CA PRO A 53 0.07 10.48 6.58
C PRO A 53 0.61 9.58 7.69
N SER A 54 0.74 10.16 8.88
CA SER A 54 0.36 9.46 10.08
C SER A 54 -0.98 8.87 9.70
N VAL A 55 -0.99 7.56 9.61
CA VAL A 55 -2.15 6.81 9.18
C VAL A 55 -3.18 7.02 10.29
N ARG A 56 -3.81 8.18 10.29
CA ARG A 56 -4.80 8.54 11.28
C ARG A 56 -6.02 7.79 10.82
N PRO A 57 -6.59 6.90 11.65
CA PRO A 57 -7.91 6.40 11.35
C PRO A 57 -8.80 7.64 11.17
N SER A 58 -9.32 7.86 9.96
CA SER A 58 -10.14 9.06 9.73
C SER A 58 -11.29 9.05 10.73
N GLU A 59 -11.48 10.13 11.47
CA GLU A 59 -12.57 10.23 12.46
C GLU A 59 -13.95 10.05 11.79
N ALA A 60 -14.09 10.51 10.54
CA ALA A 60 -15.27 10.29 9.69
C ALA A 60 -15.58 8.80 9.40
N GLY A 61 -14.61 7.89 9.59
CA GLY A 61 -14.77 6.45 9.44
C GLY A 61 -15.05 5.71 10.75
N LEU A 62 -15.12 6.42 11.88
CA LEU A 62 -15.42 5.88 13.21
C LEU A 62 -16.90 6.08 13.61
N ALA A 63 -17.58 7.07 13.04
CA ALA A 63 -18.97 7.40 13.40
C ALA A 63 -20.04 6.79 12.49
N GLY A 64 -19.66 6.24 11.33
CA GLY A 64 -20.60 5.51 10.49
C GLY A 64 -20.70 4.06 10.96
N ASP A 65 -21.88 3.63 11.40
CA ASP A 65 -22.26 2.22 11.56
C ASP A 65 -21.84 1.44 10.31
N LYS A 66 -20.64 0.87 10.34
CA LYS A 66 -20.18 0.04 9.23
C LYS A 66 -21.06 -1.20 9.26
N PRO A 67 -21.79 -1.52 8.18
CA PRO A 67 -22.74 -2.63 8.20
C PRO A 67 -22.10 -3.96 8.65
N TRP A 68 -20.79 -4.14 8.43
CA TRP A 68 -20.03 -5.32 8.84
C TRP A 68 -19.57 -5.35 10.31
N ASP A 69 -19.54 -4.21 11.02
CA ASP A 69 -19.21 -4.21 12.45
C ASP A 69 -20.32 -4.88 13.27
N ARG A 70 -21.57 -4.82 12.79
CA ARG A 70 -22.73 -5.52 13.35
C ARG A 70 -22.66 -7.05 13.17
N TRP A 71 -22.09 -7.52 12.06
CA TRP A 71 -21.93 -8.97 11.80
C TRP A 71 -20.75 -9.58 12.55
N LEU A 72 -19.70 -8.80 12.82
CA LEU A 72 -18.50 -9.27 13.52
C LEU A 72 -18.62 -9.18 15.04
N ALA A 73 -19.65 -8.54 15.59
CA ALA A 73 -19.86 -8.36 17.03
C ALA A 73 -20.50 -9.58 17.71
N HIS A 74 -21.04 -10.53 16.95
CA HIS A 74 -21.73 -11.71 17.49
C HIS A 74 -20.81 -12.88 17.85
N ASP A 75 -19.58 -12.93 17.32
CA ASP A 75 -18.57 -13.92 17.69
C ASP A 75 -17.49 -13.20 18.51
N GLY A 76 -17.09 -13.73 19.67
CA GLY A 76 -16.18 -13.13 20.68
C GLY A 76 -14.75 -12.74 20.23
N HIS A 77 -14.59 -12.08 19.09
CA HIS A 77 -13.35 -11.67 18.44
C HIS A 77 -12.98 -10.20 18.71
N GLN A 78 -13.24 -9.66 19.91
CA GLN A 78 -12.85 -8.28 20.22
C GLN A 78 -11.32 -8.11 20.31
N MET A 79 -10.57 -9.07 20.84
CA MET A 79 -9.10 -8.98 20.92
C MET A 79 -8.41 -8.99 19.55
N MET A 80 -8.89 -9.76 18.56
CA MET A 80 -8.28 -9.80 17.22
C MET A 80 -8.40 -8.47 16.44
N ARG A 81 -9.28 -7.55 16.85
CA ARG A 81 -9.52 -6.29 16.12
C ARG A 81 -8.43 -5.26 16.38
N ALA A 82 -7.91 -5.18 17.60
CA ALA A 82 -6.86 -4.22 17.97
C ALA A 82 -5.57 -4.53 17.22
N ASP A 83 -5.12 -5.79 17.26
CA ASP A 83 -3.90 -6.24 16.58
C ASP A 83 -3.97 -6.03 15.07
N ARG A 84 -5.13 -6.33 14.46
CA ARG A 84 -5.30 -6.14 13.03
C ARG A 84 -5.23 -4.67 12.64
N LYS A 85 -5.81 -3.77 13.43
CA LYS A 85 -5.75 -2.33 13.16
C LYS A 85 -4.29 -1.86 13.24
N THR A 86 -3.57 -2.24 14.29
CA THR A 86 -2.14 -1.92 14.44
C THR A 86 -1.32 -2.46 13.27
N GLN A 87 -1.55 -3.70 12.84
CA GLN A 87 -0.87 -4.28 11.67
C GLN A 87 -1.19 -3.53 10.37
N ILE A 88 -2.44 -3.13 10.14
CA ILE A 88 -2.80 -2.35 8.95
C ILE A 88 -2.12 -0.98 9.00
N LEU A 89 -2.11 -0.31 10.15
CA LEU A 89 -1.43 0.97 10.33
C LEU A 89 0.07 0.86 10.10
N GLN A 90 0.71 -0.19 10.62
CA GLN A 90 2.13 -0.48 10.38
C GLN A 90 2.40 -0.72 8.90
N LYS A 91 1.60 -1.55 8.22
CA LYS A 91 1.69 -1.82 6.78
C LYS A 91 1.35 -0.62 5.90
N ALA A 92 0.48 0.27 6.38
CA ALA A 92 0.15 1.51 5.69
C ALA A 92 1.25 2.56 5.87
N SER A 93 1.98 2.54 6.99
CA SER A 93 3.06 3.50 7.26
C SER A 93 4.29 3.32 6.37
N VAL A 94 4.49 2.10 5.86
CA VAL A 94 5.54 1.72 4.93
C VAL A 94 4.90 0.80 3.90
N CYS A 95 4.66 1.25 2.66
CA CYS A 95 4.05 0.33 1.69
C CYS A 95 5.01 -0.82 1.42
N MET A 96 4.52 -2.00 1.73
CA MET A 96 5.18 -3.24 1.40
C MET A 96 4.75 -3.70 0.01
N ILE A 97 5.72 -4.16 -0.78
CA ILE A 97 5.45 -4.93 -1.99
C ILE A 97 5.83 -6.38 -1.71
N GLU A 98 4.95 -7.31 -2.05
CA GLU A 98 5.29 -8.73 -2.11
C GLU A 98 5.64 -9.10 -3.55
N GLN A 99 6.86 -9.57 -3.78
CA GLN A 99 7.30 -10.07 -5.07
C GLN A 99 7.43 -11.59 -5.03
N ARG A 100 6.88 -12.24 -6.06
CA ARG A 100 7.09 -13.67 -6.30
C ARG A 100 8.33 -13.85 -7.17
N ILE A 101 9.42 -14.26 -6.54
CA ILE A 101 10.72 -14.42 -7.20
C ILE A 101 10.92 -15.90 -7.52
N ARG A 102 11.26 -16.20 -8.79
CA ARG A 102 11.72 -17.53 -9.14
C ARG A 102 13.10 -17.72 -8.52
N GLU A 103 13.27 -18.74 -7.71
CA GLU A 103 14.54 -18.93 -7.03
C GLU A 103 15.66 -19.21 -8.02
N SER A 104 16.82 -18.59 -7.76
CA SER A 104 18.03 -18.93 -8.48
C SER A 104 18.46 -20.36 -8.15
N ARG A 105 19.13 -21.01 -9.11
CA ARG A 105 19.68 -22.35 -8.92
C ARG A 105 20.70 -22.39 -7.78
N ALA A 106 21.46 -21.31 -7.58
CA ALA A 106 22.42 -21.18 -6.48
C ALA A 106 21.74 -21.23 -5.10
N ARG A 107 20.66 -20.47 -4.90
CA ARG A 107 19.88 -20.49 -3.65
C ARG A 107 19.21 -21.85 -3.43
N GLN A 108 18.71 -22.47 -4.49
CA GLN A 108 18.13 -23.82 -4.43
C GLN A 108 19.15 -24.85 -3.93
N LEU A 109 20.37 -24.84 -4.47
CA LEU A 109 21.43 -25.76 -4.05
C LEU A 109 21.82 -25.54 -2.58
N HIS A 110 21.93 -24.29 -2.14
CA HIS A 110 22.23 -23.98 -0.74
C HIS A 110 21.13 -24.41 0.23
N GLN A 111 19.86 -24.33 -0.19
CA GLN A 111 18.72 -24.71 0.66
C GLN A 111 18.33 -26.18 0.56
N GLN A 112 18.86 -26.92 -0.43
CA GLN A 112 18.56 -28.33 -0.69
C GLN A 112 18.61 -29.26 0.53
N PRO A 113 19.55 -29.14 1.50
CA PRO A 113 19.54 -30.05 2.67
C PRO A 113 18.40 -29.79 3.66
N TYR A 114 17.81 -28.60 3.66
CA TYR A 114 16.71 -28.22 4.56
C TYR A 114 15.32 -28.47 3.95
N ARG A 115 15.31 -28.95 2.71
CA ARG A 115 14.15 -28.99 1.83
C ARG A 115 13.47 -30.35 1.85
N ARG A 116 12.18 -30.39 2.20
CA ARG A 116 11.37 -31.63 2.25
C ARG A 116 10.13 -31.50 1.36
N GLY A 117 10.08 -32.27 0.27
CA GLY A 117 8.90 -32.44 -0.59
C GLY A 117 8.91 -31.66 -1.91
N GLY A 118 7.74 -31.50 -2.53
CA GLY A 118 7.54 -30.80 -3.80
C GLY A 118 7.66 -29.29 -3.68
N GLU A 119 8.82 -28.80 -3.26
CA GLU A 119 9.01 -27.41 -2.88
C GLU A 119 8.90 -26.43 -4.05
N ARG A 120 8.28 -25.31 -3.71
CA ARG A 120 7.84 -24.28 -4.65
C ARG A 120 9.07 -23.68 -5.33
N ARG A 121 9.08 -23.67 -6.67
CA ARG A 121 10.07 -22.98 -7.52
C ARG A 121 10.11 -21.45 -7.32
N PHE A 122 9.29 -20.93 -6.42
CA PHE A 122 9.07 -19.51 -6.20
C PHE A 122 9.05 -19.21 -4.71
N VAL A 123 9.84 -18.22 -4.32
CA VAL A 123 9.80 -17.60 -2.99
C VAL A 123 9.00 -16.33 -3.08
N ARG A 124 8.25 -16.03 -2.02
CA ARG A 124 7.67 -14.71 -1.83
C ARG A 124 8.63 -13.93 -0.96
N GLU A 125 9.10 -12.82 -1.48
CA GLU A 125 9.89 -11.86 -0.70
C GLU A 125 9.08 -10.58 -0.58
N SER A 126 9.10 -10.02 0.62
CA SER A 126 8.37 -8.81 0.94
C SER A 126 9.38 -7.72 1.23
N PHE A 127 9.22 -6.58 0.58
CA PHE A 127 10.14 -5.45 0.69
C PHE A 127 9.39 -4.19 1.03
N ALA A 128 10.04 -3.33 1.81
CA ALA A 128 9.69 -1.94 1.99
C ALA A 128 10.51 -1.10 1.03
N TYR A 129 9.92 -0.04 0.49
CA TYR A 129 10.66 0.82 -0.43
C TYR A 129 10.21 2.28 -0.36
N LEU A 130 11.13 3.16 -0.73
CA LEU A 130 10.91 4.60 -0.91
C LEU A 130 11.53 5.03 -2.23
N VAL A 131 10.86 5.94 -2.92
CA VAL A 131 11.38 6.58 -4.13
C VAL A 131 11.28 8.08 -3.93
N PHE A 132 12.42 8.74 -3.96
CA PHE A 132 12.54 10.19 -3.98
C PHE A 132 13.12 10.64 -5.32
N ALA A 133 12.70 11.79 -5.80
CA ALA A 133 13.37 12.48 -6.90
C ALA A 133 13.68 13.91 -6.49
N ARG A 134 14.74 14.47 -7.09
CA ARG A 134 15.01 15.89 -6.99
C ARG A 134 14.05 16.67 -7.90
N GLN A 135 13.46 17.73 -7.39
CA GLN A 135 12.59 18.61 -8.16
C GLN A 135 13.34 19.33 -9.30
N PRO A 136 12.64 19.71 -10.38
CA PRO A 136 11.22 19.43 -10.64
C PRO A 136 11.00 17.99 -11.13
N VAL A 137 10.03 17.29 -10.55
CA VAL A 137 9.52 16.03 -11.11
C VAL A 137 8.54 16.40 -12.23
N PRO A 138 8.71 15.90 -13.47
CA PRO A 138 7.75 16.15 -14.53
C PRO A 138 6.33 15.83 -14.04
N GLU A 139 5.37 16.72 -14.28
CA GLU A 139 3.99 16.52 -13.79
C GLU A 139 3.29 15.33 -14.44
N ASP A 140 3.80 14.88 -15.59
CA ASP A 140 3.11 13.96 -16.47
C ASP A 140 3.96 12.72 -16.78
N ASP A 141 3.81 11.69 -15.96
CA ASP A 141 4.38 10.38 -16.25
C ASP A 141 3.61 9.70 -17.41
N GLY A 142 2.54 10.31 -17.96
CA GLY A 142 1.74 9.86 -19.11
C GLY A 142 1.02 8.52 -18.93
N MET A 143 1.41 7.74 -17.92
CA MET A 143 0.99 6.36 -17.76
C MET A 143 -0.39 6.25 -17.09
N TRP A 144 -0.84 7.28 -16.36
CA TRP A 144 -2.07 7.22 -15.57
C TRP A 144 -2.98 8.47 -15.65
N GLY A 145 -2.61 9.48 -16.44
CA GLY A 145 -3.35 10.75 -16.60
C GLY A 145 -3.43 11.59 -15.31
N GLU A 146 -4.10 12.74 -15.37
CA GLU A 146 -4.29 13.68 -14.25
C GLU A 146 -5.14 13.12 -13.08
N LEU A 147 -5.62 11.88 -13.17
CA LEU A 147 -6.56 11.35 -12.20
C LEU A 147 -5.84 10.87 -10.93
N PRO A 148 -6.22 11.37 -9.75
CA PRO A 148 -5.63 10.92 -8.50
C PRO A 148 -5.92 9.43 -8.26
N PHE A 149 -4.95 8.72 -7.70
CA PHE A 149 -5.04 7.31 -7.35
C PHE A 149 -4.79 7.10 -5.85
N ALA A 150 -5.42 6.06 -5.30
CA ALA A 150 -5.09 5.53 -3.99
C ALA A 150 -4.20 4.30 -4.13
N ARG A 151 -3.55 3.88 -3.05
CA ARG A 151 -2.76 2.65 -2.99
C ARG A 151 -3.40 1.62 -2.08
N VAL A 152 -3.57 0.40 -2.57
CA VAL A 152 -4.10 -0.72 -1.80
C VAL A 152 -3.07 -1.17 -0.78
N VAL A 153 -3.44 -1.20 0.50
CA VAL A 153 -2.51 -1.55 1.60
C VAL A 153 -2.50 -3.05 1.87
N THR A 154 -3.69 -3.65 1.87
CA THR A 154 -3.87 -5.06 2.19
C THR A 154 -4.58 -5.79 1.07
N ASP A 155 -4.34 -7.10 0.97
CA ASP A 155 -5.02 -7.92 -0.02
C ASP A 155 -6.54 -7.77 0.10
N PRO A 156 -7.22 -7.31 -0.97
CA PRO A 156 -8.64 -7.06 -0.90
C PRO A 156 -9.43 -8.33 -0.56
N ARG A 157 -10.37 -8.20 0.37
CA ARG A 157 -11.26 -9.29 0.76
C ARG A 157 -12.36 -9.43 -0.28
N LYS A 158 -12.30 -10.54 -1.01
CA LYS A 158 -13.22 -10.84 -2.12
C LYS A 158 -14.48 -11.54 -1.61
N ARG A 159 -15.64 -10.99 -1.95
CA ARG A 159 -16.97 -11.59 -1.76
C ARG A 159 -17.70 -11.66 -3.10
N ARG A 160 -18.89 -12.24 -3.15
CA ARG A 160 -19.64 -12.50 -4.41
C ARG A 160 -19.85 -11.22 -5.23
N LYS A 161 -20.36 -10.16 -4.60
CA LYS A 161 -20.65 -8.85 -5.24
C LYS A 161 -19.89 -7.67 -4.61
N HIS A 162 -18.98 -7.95 -3.68
CA HIS A 162 -18.26 -6.94 -2.92
C HIS A 162 -16.76 -7.23 -2.89
N VAL A 163 -15.95 -6.18 -2.93
CA VAL A 163 -14.52 -6.22 -2.64
C VAL A 163 -14.25 -5.19 -1.53
N LEU A 164 -13.78 -5.66 -0.38
CA LEU A 164 -13.41 -4.78 0.74
C LEU A 164 -11.91 -4.56 0.69
N THR A 165 -11.48 -3.30 0.68
CA THR A 165 -10.06 -2.94 0.54
C THR A 165 -9.73 -1.76 1.44
N ASP A 166 -8.53 -1.81 2.04
CA ASP A 166 -7.96 -0.70 2.78
C ASP A 166 -6.99 0.03 1.84
N VAL A 167 -7.19 1.34 1.65
CA VAL A 167 -6.39 2.14 0.72
C VAL A 167 -5.84 3.38 1.39
N VAL A 168 -4.63 3.78 1.00
CA VAL A 168 -4.05 5.09 1.33
C VAL A 168 -4.34 6.05 0.18
N LEU A 169 -4.98 7.17 0.50
CA LEU A 169 -5.31 8.24 -0.45
C LEU A 169 -4.09 9.14 -0.74
N PRO A 170 -4.15 10.04 -1.74
CA PRO A 170 -3.08 11.03 -2.00
C PRO A 170 -2.82 12.01 -0.85
N ASP A 171 -3.87 12.37 -0.10
CA ASP A 171 -3.72 13.10 1.18
C ASP A 171 -3.06 12.24 2.26
N GLY A 172 -2.80 10.98 1.92
CA GLY A 172 -2.19 9.94 2.74
C GLY A 172 -3.10 9.40 3.84
N SER A 173 -4.35 9.84 3.93
CA SER A 173 -5.31 9.23 4.85
C SER A 173 -5.59 7.77 4.46
N LEU A 174 -5.65 6.89 5.45
CA LEU A 174 -6.07 5.50 5.25
C LEU A 174 -7.58 5.40 5.41
N ARG A 175 -8.22 4.84 4.40
CA ARG A 175 -9.65 4.60 4.38
C ARG A 175 -9.98 3.18 3.94
N ALA A 176 -11.02 2.62 4.55
CA ALA A 176 -11.57 1.33 4.14
C ALA A 176 -12.73 1.57 3.16
N TYR A 177 -12.69 0.92 2.00
CA TYR A 177 -13.73 1.01 0.98
C TYR A 177 -14.38 -0.35 0.72
N THR A 178 -15.69 -0.31 0.43
CA THR A 178 -16.43 -1.46 -0.10
C THR A 178 -16.85 -1.18 -1.53
N LEU A 179 -16.17 -1.84 -2.47
CA LEU A 179 -16.43 -1.73 -3.90
C LEU A 179 -17.50 -2.75 -4.29
N THR A 180 -18.58 -2.29 -4.92
CA THR A 180 -19.77 -3.11 -5.22
C THR A 180 -19.93 -3.33 -6.71
N LYS A 181 -20.28 -4.56 -7.10
CA LYS A 181 -20.46 -4.94 -8.52
C LYS A 181 -21.53 -4.09 -9.23
N SER A 182 -22.63 -3.80 -8.55
CA SER A 182 -23.78 -3.08 -9.14
C SER A 182 -23.47 -1.62 -9.47
N ARG A 183 -22.44 -1.02 -8.85
CA ARG A 183 -22.07 0.39 -9.05
C ARG A 183 -20.90 0.59 -10.01
N MET A 184 -20.43 -0.47 -10.64
CA MET A 184 -19.23 -0.45 -11.49
C MET A 184 -19.53 -0.99 -12.87
N HIS A 185 -18.85 -0.45 -13.89
CA HIS A 185 -18.90 -1.04 -15.21
C HIS A 185 -18.28 -2.45 -15.16
N PRO A 186 -18.75 -3.43 -15.97
CA PRO A 186 -18.24 -4.80 -15.91
C PRO A 186 -16.71 -4.93 -16.11
N LYS A 187 -16.09 -4.03 -16.88
CA LYS A 187 -14.61 -3.99 -17.05
C LYS A 187 -13.92 -3.56 -15.76
N ASP A 188 -14.35 -2.47 -15.14
CA ASP A 188 -13.82 -1.94 -13.87
C ASP A 188 -13.99 -2.97 -12.75
N TRP A 189 -15.14 -3.66 -12.70
CA TRP A 189 -15.38 -4.71 -11.73
C TRP A 189 -14.38 -5.88 -11.87
N ARG A 190 -14.03 -6.27 -13.09
CA ARG A 190 -13.00 -7.31 -13.33
C ARG A 190 -11.63 -6.85 -12.87
N PHE A 191 -11.29 -5.58 -13.07
CA PHE A 191 -10.05 -4.97 -12.57
C PHE A 191 -10.02 -5.01 -11.04
N VAL A 192 -11.04 -4.46 -10.37
CA VAL A 192 -11.14 -4.40 -8.91
C VAL A 192 -11.08 -5.79 -8.27
N ARG A 193 -11.66 -6.81 -8.92
CA ARG A 193 -11.60 -8.21 -8.46
C ARG A 193 -10.21 -8.82 -8.52
N LYS A 194 -9.30 -8.26 -9.32
CA LYS A 194 -7.92 -8.70 -9.44
C LYS A 194 -6.96 -7.92 -8.56
N LEU A 195 -7.41 -6.82 -7.93
CA LEU A 195 -6.58 -5.99 -7.06
C LEU A 195 -5.81 -6.82 -6.02
N GLN A 196 -4.56 -6.40 -5.80
CA GLN A 196 -3.62 -6.94 -4.81
C GLN A 196 -3.06 -5.82 -3.93
N ALA A 197 -2.48 -6.19 -2.78
CA ALA A 197 -1.72 -5.24 -1.96
C ALA A 197 -0.60 -4.58 -2.78
N GLY A 198 -0.38 -3.28 -2.56
CA GLY A 198 0.62 -2.47 -3.26
C GLY A 198 0.16 -1.87 -4.59
N GLU A 199 -0.91 -2.40 -5.21
CA GLU A 199 -1.43 -1.87 -6.47
C GLU A 199 -2.11 -0.50 -6.28
N THR A 200 -2.12 0.30 -7.36
CA THR A 200 -2.82 1.57 -7.40
C THR A 200 -4.27 1.36 -7.86
N VAL A 201 -5.18 2.17 -7.32
CA VAL A 201 -6.60 2.18 -7.67
C VAL A 201 -7.07 3.62 -7.94
N PRO A 202 -7.71 3.91 -9.08
CA PRO A 202 -8.22 5.25 -9.37
C PRO A 202 -9.22 5.72 -8.30
N LEU A 203 -9.12 6.98 -7.84
CA LEU A 203 -10.07 7.52 -6.86
C LEU A 203 -11.52 7.51 -7.37
N ALA A 204 -11.72 7.59 -8.69
CA ALA A 204 -13.03 7.50 -9.32
C ALA A 204 -13.77 6.17 -9.00
N PHE A 205 -13.04 5.10 -8.69
CA PHE A 205 -13.63 3.83 -8.24
C PHE A 205 -14.11 3.89 -6.78
N LEU A 206 -13.48 4.75 -5.98
CA LEU A 206 -13.75 4.90 -4.55
C LEU A 206 -14.85 5.92 -4.25
N GLN A 207 -15.03 6.92 -5.12
CA GLN A 207 -15.93 8.07 -4.91
C GLN A 207 -17.39 7.86 -5.33
N ARG A 208 -17.77 6.72 -5.92
CA ARG A 208 -19.15 6.56 -6.44
C ARG A 208 -20.17 6.58 -5.28
N PRO A 209 -21.04 7.61 -5.20
CA PRO A 209 -21.97 7.75 -4.09
C PRO A 209 -22.92 6.56 -3.99
N MET A 210 -23.37 6.29 -2.76
CA MET A 210 -24.50 5.41 -2.54
C MET A 210 -25.77 6.11 -3.02
N TYR A 211 -26.13 5.93 -4.30
CA TYR A 211 -27.54 6.02 -4.68
C TYR A 211 -28.30 4.87 -4.01
#